data_AF-A0A9D4UPU4-F1
#
_entry.id   AF-A0A9D4UPU4-F1
#
_cell.length_a   1.000
_cell.length_b   1.000
_cell.length_c   1.000
_cell.angle_alpha   90.00
_cell.angle_beta   90.00
_cell.angle_gamma   90.00
#
_symmetry.space_group_name_H-M   'P 1'
#
loop_
_entity.id
_entity.type
_entity.pdbx_description
1 polymer ?
#
loop_
_entity_poly.entity_id
_entity_poly.type
_entity_poly.pdbx_seq_one_letter_code
_entity_poly.pdbx_strand_id
1 'polypeptide(L)'
;MEEEPERGVVATSTEGSVLSPLSSRKEKDQQQQQEEEKQEPPCVLPDFQLTSPSLICPFLRSFLHRFSELFPLVNDVTFIETRPHGKRPKHLVEALWLKDVLEKCLKEIEEHGSFSSLSQVVSDHEVAAKRVPESIEHMKSLNAEMHSVRQQIQAEDLAHKEAVINWNKTLVQMKQEIKDLKAQNKLTAKYRADMAVAQADCKRRLREEKLNALRDEINRLTNLVEVEKRVNVVCTDFLKKQNLTLMEEAISLATGHENDVLYMDVMLNKLRDQKIEEEKSLSELEPRYMAEMSKIIAEKKEIERQKTMSIDELRKFETQTMAAIRIQRIWRGHMDRAKHTQELKKIAKKRKELRNKSKKEKKEKQGKEDGKKDGGKKKAKKKK
;
A
#
# COMPACT_ATOMS: atom_id res chain seq x y z
N MET A 1 10.49 6.32 -45.03
CA MET A 1 9.73 5.07 -44.80
C MET A 1 9.93 4.73 -43.34
N GLU A 2 8.92 4.15 -42.70
CA GLU A 2 8.96 3.69 -41.30
C GLU A 2 9.17 4.81 -40.24
N GLU A 3 8.60 4.75 -39.03
CA GLU A 3 7.26 4.30 -38.66
C GLU A 3 6.85 5.04 -37.35
N GLU A 4 5.58 5.44 -37.17
CA GLU A 4 5.16 6.16 -35.95
C GLU A 4 4.72 5.20 -34.82
N PRO A 5 5.21 5.37 -33.58
CA PRO A 5 4.58 4.81 -32.39
C PRO A 5 3.68 5.85 -31.68
N GLU A 6 2.38 5.74 -31.99
CA GLU A 6 1.20 6.05 -31.18
C GLU A 6 1.26 7.07 -30.01
N ARG A 7 0.52 8.16 -30.23
CA ARG A 7 -0.09 9.11 -29.28
C ARG A 7 -0.38 8.55 -27.87
N GLY A 8 0.36 9.04 -26.86
CA GLY A 8 -0.06 8.96 -25.47
C GLY A 8 -1.33 9.79 -25.21
N VAL A 9 -2.39 9.17 -24.70
CA VAL A 9 -3.66 9.85 -24.40
C VAL A 9 -3.55 10.66 -23.11
N VAL A 10 -3.78 11.97 -23.20
CA VAL A 10 -3.89 12.85 -22.04
C VAL A 10 -5.27 12.70 -21.40
N ALA A 11 -5.32 12.16 -20.18
CA ALA A 11 -6.52 12.10 -19.35
C ALA A 11 -6.34 12.98 -18.10
N THR A 12 -7.01 14.13 -18.09
CA THR A 12 -7.00 15.09 -16.97
C THR A 12 -8.15 14.86 -16.01
N SER A 13 -7.86 14.62 -14.72
CA SER A 13 -8.82 14.64 -13.60
C SER A 13 -9.94 13.56 -13.68
N THR A 14 -10.72 13.23 -12.64
CA THR A 14 -10.96 13.89 -11.33
C THR A 14 -11.34 12.83 -10.29
N GLU A 15 -11.44 13.21 -9.01
CA GLU A 15 -12.19 12.51 -7.93
C GLU A 15 -11.61 11.16 -7.43
N GLY A 16 -12.16 10.67 -6.30
CA GLY A 16 -11.89 9.31 -5.81
C GLY A 16 -11.00 9.12 -4.56
N SER A 17 -10.75 10.14 -3.73
CA SER A 17 -10.01 9.95 -2.46
C SER A 17 -10.82 9.20 -1.40
N VAL A 18 -10.84 7.87 -1.47
CA VAL A 18 -11.52 6.99 -0.49
C VAL A 18 -10.54 6.58 0.62
N LEU A 19 -10.12 7.57 1.42
CA LEU A 19 -9.44 7.33 2.70
C LEU A 19 -10.46 6.81 3.72
N SER A 20 -10.62 5.48 3.78
CA SER A 20 -11.53 4.79 4.70
C SER A 20 -11.25 5.13 6.17
N PRO A 21 -12.20 5.72 6.92
CA PRO A 21 -11.99 6.14 8.31
C PRO A 21 -12.05 4.96 9.29
N LEU A 22 -10.95 4.20 9.42
CA LEU A 22 -10.81 3.11 10.39
C LEU A 22 -10.72 3.58 11.87
N SER A 23 -10.70 4.89 12.13
CA SER A 23 -10.63 5.46 13.49
C SER A 23 -11.93 5.24 14.29
N SER A 24 -13.09 5.45 13.66
CA SER A 24 -14.38 5.62 14.34
C SER A 24 -15.06 4.33 14.82
N ARG A 25 -14.41 3.16 14.71
CA ARG A 25 -14.87 1.92 15.37
C ARG A 25 -14.35 1.80 16.80
N LYS A 26 -13.09 2.16 17.07
CA LYS A 26 -12.50 2.03 18.41
C LYS A 26 -13.07 3.03 19.44
N GLU A 27 -13.54 4.18 18.99
CA GLU A 27 -14.23 5.14 19.87
C GLU A 27 -15.61 4.63 20.31
N LYS A 28 -16.35 3.93 19.43
CA LYS A 28 -17.64 3.32 19.80
C LYS A 28 -17.48 2.17 20.79
N ASP A 29 -16.49 1.31 20.56
CA ASP A 29 -16.16 0.22 21.49
C ASP A 29 -15.72 0.74 22.88
N GLN A 30 -15.09 1.92 22.96
CA GLN A 30 -14.76 2.57 24.23
C GLN A 30 -15.92 3.34 24.85
N GLN A 31 -16.81 3.95 24.06
CA GLN A 31 -18.00 4.63 24.57
C GLN A 31 -19.02 3.64 25.16
N GLN A 32 -19.27 2.50 24.53
CA GLN A 32 -20.16 1.48 25.11
C GLN A 32 -19.62 0.92 26.43
N GLN A 33 -18.29 0.75 26.57
CA GLN A 33 -17.68 0.37 27.86
C GLN A 33 -17.71 1.49 28.92
N GLN A 34 -17.98 2.75 28.56
CA GLN A 34 -18.19 3.85 29.51
C GLN A 34 -19.67 4.15 29.81
N GLU A 35 -20.61 3.60 29.04
CA GLU A 35 -22.05 3.66 29.36
C GLU A 35 -22.51 2.50 30.25
N GLU A 36 -21.95 1.30 30.11
CA GLU A 36 -22.23 0.18 31.03
C GLU A 36 -21.70 0.41 32.45
N GLU A 37 -20.59 1.13 32.64
CA GLU A 37 -20.05 1.50 33.98
C GLU A 37 -20.84 2.66 34.63
N LYS A 38 -22.01 3.04 34.08
CA LYS A 38 -22.80 4.21 34.51
C LYS A 38 -24.25 3.92 34.89
N GLN A 39 -24.64 2.65 34.99
CA GLN A 39 -25.98 2.22 35.42
C GLN A 39 -25.99 1.27 36.64
N GLU A 40 -25.15 1.53 37.65
CA GLU A 40 -25.58 1.26 39.03
C GLU A 40 -26.04 2.59 39.68
N PRO A 41 -27.22 2.63 40.32
CA PRO A 41 -27.73 3.85 40.91
C PRO A 41 -26.84 4.28 42.09
N PRO A 42 -26.64 5.59 42.31
CA PRO A 42 -25.92 6.06 43.49
C PRO A 42 -26.74 5.71 44.73
N CYS A 43 -26.34 4.67 45.44
CA CYS A 43 -26.83 4.32 46.77
C CYS A 43 -26.37 5.36 47.79
N VAL A 44 -26.95 6.56 47.70
CA VAL A 44 -26.89 7.61 48.71
C VAL A 44 -27.68 7.12 49.92
N LEU A 45 -27.03 6.27 50.73
CA LEU A 45 -27.42 6.08 52.11
C LEU A 45 -27.40 7.46 52.77
N PRO A 46 -28.55 7.97 53.27
CA PRO A 46 -28.55 9.25 53.96
C PRO A 46 -27.69 9.12 55.23
N ASP A 47 -26.87 10.13 55.51
CA ASP A 47 -26.07 10.21 56.74
C ASP A 47 -26.98 10.25 57.96
N PHE A 48 -27.29 9.08 58.50
CA PHE A 48 -28.05 8.91 59.73
C PHE A 48 -27.16 9.30 60.93
N GLN A 49 -26.97 10.60 61.12
CA GLN A 49 -26.22 11.15 62.24
C GLN A 49 -26.86 10.68 63.55
N LEU A 50 -26.17 9.81 64.26
CA LEU A 50 -26.58 9.27 65.56
C LEU A 50 -26.34 10.30 66.68
N THR A 51 -27.06 11.42 66.62
CA THR A 51 -27.17 12.36 67.74
C THR A 51 -28.01 11.75 68.86
N SER A 52 -27.31 11.14 69.82
CA SER A 52 -27.56 11.11 71.28
C SER A 52 -28.96 10.71 71.83
N PRO A 53 -29.01 9.99 72.97
CA PRO A 53 -30.23 9.29 73.41
C PRO A 53 -31.19 10.18 74.22
N SER A 54 -32.47 10.25 73.82
CA SER A 54 -33.54 10.82 74.66
C SER A 54 -34.97 10.31 74.41
N LEU A 55 -35.20 9.36 73.48
CA LEU A 55 -36.53 8.82 73.18
C LEU A 55 -36.79 7.44 73.81
N ILE A 56 -37.05 7.45 75.12
CA ILE A 56 -37.82 6.36 75.76
C ILE A 56 -39.20 6.35 75.09
N CYS A 57 -39.56 5.23 74.48
CA CYS A 57 -40.75 5.13 73.62
C CYS A 57 -42.03 5.60 74.38
N PRO A 58 -42.80 6.57 73.83
CA PRO A 58 -44.00 7.07 74.51
C PRO A 58 -45.02 5.96 74.79
N PHE A 59 -45.05 4.92 73.95
CA PHE A 59 -45.88 3.72 74.14
C PHE A 59 -45.62 3.03 75.50
N LEU A 60 -44.35 2.89 75.91
CA LEU A 60 -44.00 2.30 77.21
C LEU A 60 -44.35 3.23 78.38
N ARG A 61 -44.24 4.56 78.18
CA ARG A 61 -44.65 5.54 79.20
C ARG A 61 -46.17 5.52 79.43
N SER A 62 -46.97 5.40 78.37
CA SER A 62 -48.42 5.24 78.47
C SER A 62 -48.85 3.86 79.01
N PHE A 63 -48.11 2.80 78.70
CA PHE A 63 -48.41 1.46 79.22
C PHE A 63 -48.14 1.37 80.73
N LEU A 64 -47.02 1.94 81.20
CA LEU A 64 -46.70 1.99 82.63
C LEU A 64 -47.67 2.89 83.42
N HIS A 65 -48.11 4.04 82.88
CA HIS A 65 -49.12 4.88 83.54
C HIS A 65 -50.45 4.12 83.74
N ARG A 66 -50.94 3.43 82.70
CA ARG A 66 -52.16 2.60 82.81
C ARG A 66 -52.00 1.40 83.73
N PHE A 67 -50.81 0.84 83.87
CA PHE A 67 -50.55 -0.23 84.84
C PHE A 67 -50.54 0.28 86.28
N SER A 68 -50.07 1.52 86.54
CA SER A 68 -50.15 2.13 87.87
C SER A 68 -51.56 2.60 88.27
N GLU A 69 -52.47 2.78 87.32
CA GLU A 69 -53.86 3.22 87.56
C GLU A 69 -54.83 2.05 87.81
N LEU A 70 -54.40 0.80 87.67
CA LEU A 70 -55.24 -0.41 87.82
C LEU A 70 -55.11 -1.17 89.16
N PHE A 71 -54.19 -0.76 90.03
CA PHE A 71 -54.09 -1.23 91.42
C PHE A 71 -53.73 -0.04 92.32
N PRO A 72 -54.73 0.58 92.97
CA PRO A 72 -55.01 0.18 94.34
C PRO A 72 -56.51 0.10 94.66
N LEU A 73 -57.12 -1.08 94.50
CA LEU A 73 -58.52 -1.32 94.88
C LEU A 73 -58.73 -2.69 95.55
N VAL A 74 -57.75 -3.10 96.36
CA VAL A 74 -57.82 -4.26 97.27
C VAL A 74 -57.36 -3.84 98.67
N ASN A 75 -58.04 -2.85 99.26
CA ASN A 75 -57.88 -2.48 100.67
C ASN A 75 -59.11 -1.75 101.28
N ASP A 76 -60.31 -2.02 100.75
CA ASP A 76 -61.59 -1.54 101.30
C ASP A 76 -62.51 -2.72 101.68
N VAL A 77 -62.06 -3.52 102.65
CA VAL A 77 -62.94 -4.39 103.45
C VAL A 77 -62.67 -4.16 104.93
N THR A 78 -62.87 -2.91 105.35
CA THR A 78 -63.20 -2.58 106.73
C THR A 78 -64.58 -1.95 106.79
N PHE A 79 -65.20 -1.95 107.96
CA PHE A 79 -66.40 -1.17 108.27
C PHE A 79 -67.75 -1.58 107.63
N ILE A 80 -68.27 -2.74 108.06
CA ILE A 80 -69.67 -2.76 108.54
C ILE A 80 -69.63 -2.95 110.06
N GLU A 81 -69.52 -1.84 110.78
CA GLU A 81 -69.70 -1.82 112.23
C GLU A 81 -71.21 -1.81 112.58
N THR A 82 -71.86 -2.98 112.58
CA THR A 82 -73.15 -3.14 113.27
C THR A 82 -73.34 -4.53 113.88
N ARG A 83 -72.74 -4.74 115.06
CA ARG A 83 -73.46 -5.07 116.33
C ARG A 83 -72.52 -5.71 117.35
N PRO A 84 -72.43 -5.18 118.59
CA PRO A 84 -71.88 -5.94 119.70
C PRO A 84 -72.87 -7.04 120.09
N HIS A 85 -72.80 -8.20 119.42
CA HIS A 85 -73.41 -9.43 119.90
C HIS A 85 -72.62 -9.98 121.10
N GLY A 86 -72.66 -9.22 122.20
CA GLY A 86 -72.59 -9.80 123.53
C GLY A 86 -73.55 -10.98 123.58
N LYS A 87 -73.06 -12.13 124.05
CA LYS A 87 -73.66 -13.44 123.81
C LYS A 87 -75.05 -13.55 124.45
N ARG A 88 -76.09 -13.09 123.75
CA ARG A 88 -77.45 -13.63 123.93
C ARG A 88 -77.28 -15.15 123.83
N PRO A 89 -77.60 -15.93 124.88
CA PRO A 89 -77.38 -17.36 124.82
C PRO A 89 -78.11 -17.93 123.60
N LYS A 90 -77.49 -18.85 122.87
CA LYS A 90 -78.12 -19.47 121.68
C LYS A 90 -79.51 -20.00 122.04
N HIS A 91 -79.58 -20.71 123.17
CA HIS A 91 -80.81 -21.23 123.77
C HIS A 91 -81.89 -20.17 124.04
N LEU A 92 -81.56 -18.88 124.22
CA LEU A 92 -82.55 -17.83 124.47
C LEU A 92 -83.20 -17.34 123.17
N VAL A 93 -82.44 -17.32 122.06
CA VAL A 93 -82.98 -17.00 120.72
C VAL A 93 -83.75 -18.21 120.19
N GLU A 94 -83.19 -19.40 120.36
CA GLU A 94 -83.81 -20.68 120.00
C GLU A 94 -85.11 -20.91 120.79
N ALA A 95 -85.16 -20.63 122.10
CA ALA A 95 -86.38 -20.78 122.89
C ALA A 95 -87.48 -19.75 122.56
N LEU A 96 -87.13 -18.50 122.25
CA LEU A 96 -88.11 -17.50 121.80
C LEU A 96 -88.70 -17.88 120.42
N TRP A 97 -87.85 -18.31 119.49
CA TRP A 97 -88.30 -18.82 118.19
C TRP A 97 -89.16 -20.08 118.34
N LEU A 98 -88.76 -21.04 119.20
CA LEU A 98 -89.53 -22.25 119.45
C LEU A 98 -90.89 -21.93 120.10
N LYS A 99 -90.95 -20.93 121.00
CA LYS A 99 -92.22 -20.42 121.54
C LYS A 99 -93.11 -19.85 120.44
N ASP A 100 -92.58 -18.99 119.57
CA ASP A 100 -93.34 -18.37 118.48
C ASP A 100 -93.84 -19.40 117.44
N VAL A 101 -93.09 -20.49 117.23
CA VAL A 101 -93.52 -21.63 116.41
C VAL A 101 -94.64 -22.40 117.12
N LEU A 102 -94.45 -22.79 118.38
CA LEU A 102 -95.46 -23.53 119.16
C LEU A 102 -96.76 -22.75 119.33
N GLU A 103 -96.70 -21.43 119.55
CA GLU A 103 -97.88 -20.58 119.69
C GLU A 103 -98.68 -20.45 118.39
N LYS A 104 -98.03 -20.52 117.22
CA LYS A 104 -98.71 -20.63 115.92
C LYS A 104 -99.33 -22.00 115.71
N CYS A 105 -98.60 -23.07 116.06
CA CYS A 105 -99.09 -24.43 115.91
C CYS A 105 -100.33 -24.68 116.78
N LEU A 106 -100.37 -24.19 118.02
CA LEU A 106 -101.55 -24.28 118.88
C LEU A 106 -102.78 -23.60 118.24
N LYS A 107 -102.60 -22.43 117.62
CA LYS A 107 -103.69 -21.72 116.91
C LYS A 107 -104.15 -22.48 115.66
N GLU A 108 -103.23 -23.03 114.86
CA GLU A 108 -103.60 -23.87 113.70
C GLU A 108 -104.30 -25.19 114.08
N ILE A 109 -104.00 -25.75 115.27
CA ILE A 109 -104.73 -26.90 115.83
C ILE A 109 -106.14 -26.48 116.25
N GLU A 110 -106.30 -25.37 116.97
CA GLU A 110 -107.60 -24.87 117.46
C GLU A 110 -108.52 -24.41 116.31
N GLU A 111 -107.99 -23.72 115.31
CA GLU A 111 -108.77 -23.13 114.22
C GLU A 111 -109.03 -24.12 113.06
N HIS A 112 -108.06 -25.00 112.75
CA HIS A 112 -108.07 -25.80 111.51
C HIS A 112 -107.70 -27.29 111.70
N GLY A 113 -107.35 -27.73 112.92
CA GLY A 113 -106.88 -29.10 113.17
C GLY A 113 -105.57 -29.46 112.45
N SER A 114 -104.77 -28.45 112.08
CA SER A 114 -103.60 -28.58 111.21
C SER A 114 -102.27 -28.37 111.95
N PHE A 115 -101.18 -28.82 111.33
CA PHE A 115 -99.79 -28.61 111.76
C PHE A 115 -98.96 -27.93 110.66
N SER A 116 -99.60 -27.17 109.78
CA SER A 116 -99.03 -26.53 108.59
C SER A 116 -97.82 -25.64 108.92
N SER A 117 -97.91 -24.76 109.92
CA SER A 117 -96.77 -23.93 110.34
C SER A 117 -95.59 -24.76 110.85
N LEU A 118 -95.84 -25.87 111.55
CA LEU A 118 -94.75 -26.74 112.03
C LEU A 118 -94.09 -27.46 110.86
N SER A 119 -94.88 -28.01 109.95
CA SER A 119 -94.40 -28.73 108.77
C SER A 119 -93.59 -27.82 107.85
N GLN A 120 -94.06 -26.57 107.63
CA GLN A 120 -93.32 -25.57 106.85
C GLN A 120 -92.02 -25.17 107.55
N VAL A 121 -92.04 -24.85 108.85
CA VAL A 121 -90.84 -24.44 109.58
C VAL A 121 -89.80 -25.57 109.68
N VAL A 122 -90.22 -26.82 109.84
CA VAL A 122 -89.34 -27.99 109.77
C VAL A 122 -88.78 -28.16 108.36
N SER A 123 -89.60 -28.01 107.32
CA SER A 123 -89.14 -28.08 105.92
C SER A 123 -88.12 -26.98 105.58
N ASP A 124 -88.39 -25.73 105.98
CA ASP A 124 -87.46 -24.61 105.81
C ASP A 124 -86.15 -24.84 106.56
N HIS A 125 -86.21 -25.40 107.77
CA HIS A 125 -85.02 -25.77 108.55
C HIS A 125 -84.25 -26.95 107.92
N GLU A 126 -84.93 -27.94 107.35
CA GLU A 126 -84.30 -29.01 106.56
C GLU A 126 -83.62 -28.47 105.30
N VAL A 127 -84.28 -27.56 104.58
CA VAL A 127 -83.71 -26.92 103.39
C VAL A 127 -82.50 -26.05 103.78
N ALA A 128 -82.57 -25.31 104.89
CA ALA A 128 -81.42 -24.58 105.42
C ALA A 128 -80.27 -25.52 105.83
N ALA A 129 -80.58 -26.64 106.48
CA ALA A 129 -79.61 -27.64 106.89
C ALA A 129 -78.96 -28.39 105.71
N LYS A 130 -79.63 -28.46 104.55
CA LYS A 130 -79.07 -28.97 103.27
C LYS A 130 -78.22 -27.91 102.55
N ARG A 131 -78.66 -26.65 102.54
CA ARG A 131 -77.92 -25.52 101.93
C ARG A 131 -76.57 -25.21 102.57
N VAL A 132 -76.40 -25.46 103.87
CA VAL A 132 -75.12 -25.22 104.56
C VAL A 132 -73.99 -26.14 104.05
N PRO A 133 -74.12 -27.48 104.01
CA PRO A 133 -73.10 -28.35 103.42
C PRO A 133 -72.92 -28.10 101.91
N GLU A 134 -73.99 -27.85 101.15
CA GLU A 134 -73.89 -27.45 99.72
C GLU A 134 -73.01 -26.19 99.55
N SER A 135 -73.23 -25.17 100.38
CA SER A 135 -72.40 -23.95 100.38
C SER A 135 -70.96 -24.21 100.81
N ILE A 136 -70.73 -25.10 101.78
CA ILE A 136 -69.37 -25.50 102.20
C ILE A 136 -68.65 -26.28 101.09
N GLU A 137 -69.34 -27.12 100.33
CA GLU A 137 -68.78 -27.85 99.19
C GLU A 137 -68.49 -26.91 98.01
N HIS A 138 -69.39 -25.97 97.71
CA HIS A 138 -69.11 -24.91 96.74
C HIS A 138 -67.91 -24.05 97.14
N MET A 139 -67.80 -23.66 98.43
CA MET A 139 -66.61 -22.95 98.93
C MET A 139 -65.33 -23.79 98.83
N LYS A 140 -65.39 -25.11 99.04
CA LYS A 140 -64.24 -26.01 98.85
C LYS A 140 -63.84 -26.08 97.37
N SER A 141 -64.80 -26.20 96.45
CA SER A 141 -64.54 -26.18 95.00
C SER A 141 -63.88 -24.86 94.59
N LEU A 142 -64.48 -23.72 94.95
CA LEU A 142 -63.98 -22.39 94.62
C LEU A 142 -62.56 -22.14 95.18
N ASN A 143 -62.24 -22.67 96.37
CA ASN A 143 -60.88 -22.62 96.91
C ASN A 143 -59.92 -23.53 96.13
N ALA A 144 -60.33 -24.73 95.72
CA ALA A 144 -59.52 -25.62 94.89
C ALA A 144 -59.25 -25.03 93.49
N GLU A 145 -60.27 -24.43 92.87
CA GLU A 145 -60.18 -23.66 91.62
C GLU A 145 -59.23 -22.46 91.77
N MET A 146 -59.36 -21.67 92.84
CA MET A 146 -58.44 -20.58 93.16
C MET A 146 -57.00 -21.07 93.36
N HIS A 147 -56.79 -22.22 94.01
CA HIS A 147 -55.47 -22.82 94.15
C HIS A 147 -54.89 -23.29 92.81
N SER A 148 -55.72 -23.87 91.93
CA SER A 148 -55.34 -24.26 90.57
C SER A 148 -54.93 -23.05 89.72
N VAL A 149 -55.74 -21.98 89.72
CA VAL A 149 -55.42 -20.72 89.03
C VAL A 149 -54.14 -20.08 89.57
N ARG A 150 -53.91 -20.10 90.88
CA ARG A 150 -52.63 -19.63 91.47
C ARG A 150 -51.42 -20.45 91.00
N GLN A 151 -51.57 -21.77 90.85
CA GLN A 151 -50.52 -22.63 90.29
C GLN A 151 -50.29 -22.36 88.79
N GLN A 152 -51.35 -22.15 88.02
CA GLN A 152 -51.26 -21.78 86.59
C GLN A 152 -50.52 -20.45 86.41
N ILE A 153 -50.89 -19.41 87.15
CA ILE A 153 -50.21 -18.10 87.12
C ILE A 153 -48.71 -18.22 87.48
N GLN A 154 -48.37 -19.06 88.47
CA GLN A 154 -46.96 -19.31 88.83
C GLN A 154 -46.20 -20.07 87.73
N ALA A 155 -46.84 -21.05 87.07
CA ALA A 155 -46.24 -21.77 85.95
C ALA A 155 -46.05 -20.88 84.71
N GLU A 156 -47.02 -20.02 84.38
CA GLU A 156 -46.93 -19.06 83.28
C GLU A 156 -45.86 -17.99 83.53
N ASP A 157 -45.76 -17.46 84.75
CA ASP A 157 -44.71 -16.50 85.13
C ASP A 157 -43.30 -17.11 85.02
N LEU A 158 -43.12 -18.38 85.42
CA LEU A 158 -41.87 -19.12 85.21
C LEU A 158 -41.57 -19.35 83.73
N ALA A 159 -42.55 -19.86 82.95
CA ALA A 159 -42.39 -20.09 81.51
C ALA A 159 -42.09 -18.79 80.75
N HIS A 160 -42.72 -17.68 81.13
CA HIS A 160 -42.45 -16.35 80.58
C HIS A 160 -41.03 -15.87 80.92
N LYS A 161 -40.56 -16.07 82.16
CA LYS A 161 -39.16 -15.76 82.54
C LYS A 161 -38.16 -16.57 81.73
N GLU A 162 -38.39 -17.86 81.52
CA GLU A 162 -37.55 -18.71 80.68
C GLU A 162 -37.57 -18.27 79.20
N ALA A 163 -38.75 -17.94 78.66
CA ALA A 163 -38.90 -17.41 77.31
C ALA A 163 -38.14 -16.08 77.12
N VAL A 164 -38.24 -15.15 78.08
CA VAL A 164 -37.49 -13.89 78.08
C VAL A 164 -35.98 -14.13 78.18
N ILE A 165 -35.53 -15.05 79.02
CA ILE A 165 -34.10 -15.43 79.12
C ILE A 165 -33.60 -16.01 77.79
N ASN A 166 -34.36 -16.90 77.15
CA ASN A 166 -33.97 -17.53 75.91
C ASN A 166 -34.01 -16.56 74.72
N TRP A 167 -35.02 -15.70 74.63
CA TRP A 167 -35.08 -14.61 73.65
C TRP A 167 -33.89 -13.65 73.79
N ASN A 168 -33.49 -13.30 75.02
CA ASN A 168 -32.30 -12.48 75.26
C ASN A 168 -31.00 -13.18 74.82
N LYS A 169 -30.86 -14.50 75.01
CA LYS A 169 -29.71 -15.27 74.46
C LYS A 169 -29.66 -15.19 72.94
N THR A 170 -30.78 -15.46 72.26
CA THR A 170 -30.88 -15.37 70.79
C THR A 170 -30.62 -13.96 70.27
N LEU A 171 -31.12 -12.93 70.96
CA LEU A 171 -30.85 -11.53 70.64
C LEU A 171 -29.37 -11.17 70.77
N VAL A 172 -28.62 -11.75 71.73
CA VAL A 172 -27.17 -11.59 71.84
C VAL A 172 -26.43 -12.34 70.73
N GLN A 173 -26.86 -13.56 70.39
CA GLN A 173 -26.28 -14.35 69.29
C GLN A 173 -26.42 -13.62 67.95
N MET A 174 -27.63 -13.21 67.57
CA MET A 174 -27.89 -12.45 66.34
C MET A 174 -27.12 -11.10 66.30
N LYS A 175 -26.99 -10.41 67.45
CA LYS A 175 -26.16 -9.20 67.55
C LYS A 175 -24.66 -9.46 67.35
N GLN A 176 -24.19 -10.68 67.62
CA GLN A 176 -22.81 -11.08 67.38
C GLN A 176 -22.60 -11.50 65.92
N GLU A 177 -23.47 -12.34 65.37
CA GLU A 177 -23.50 -12.71 63.94
C GLU A 177 -23.50 -11.47 63.03
N ILE A 178 -24.31 -10.45 63.34
CA ILE A 178 -24.34 -9.19 62.60
C ILE A 178 -23.02 -8.41 62.67
N LYS A 179 -22.25 -8.50 63.76
CA LYS A 179 -20.90 -7.89 63.84
C LYS A 179 -19.91 -8.68 63.01
N ASP A 180 -19.95 -10.01 63.10
CA ASP A 180 -18.99 -10.89 62.45
C ASP A 180 -19.17 -10.87 60.92
N LEU A 181 -20.43 -10.88 60.44
CA LEU A 181 -20.76 -10.63 59.03
C LEU A 181 -20.31 -9.24 58.56
N LYS A 182 -20.42 -8.19 59.40
CA LYS A 182 -19.91 -6.85 59.05
C LYS A 182 -18.37 -6.81 58.98
N ALA A 183 -17.68 -7.51 59.89
CA ALA A 183 -16.22 -7.63 59.86
C ALA A 183 -15.75 -8.42 58.63
N GLN A 184 -16.40 -9.54 58.33
CA GLN A 184 -16.15 -10.35 57.14
C GLN A 184 -16.41 -9.56 55.85
N ASN A 185 -17.53 -8.85 55.74
CA ASN A 185 -17.85 -8.06 54.56
C ASN A 185 -16.88 -6.88 54.36
N LYS A 186 -16.40 -6.26 55.45
CA LYS A 186 -15.33 -5.24 55.37
C LYS A 186 -14.02 -5.83 54.85
N LEU A 187 -13.67 -7.06 55.27
CA LEU A 187 -12.47 -7.75 54.80
C LEU A 187 -12.58 -8.17 53.32
N THR A 188 -13.71 -8.75 52.90
CA THR A 188 -13.91 -9.17 51.50
C THR A 188 -14.03 -7.97 50.56
N ALA A 189 -14.65 -6.86 50.99
CA ALA A 189 -14.65 -5.60 50.25
C ALA A 189 -13.23 -5.05 50.05
N LYS A 190 -12.39 -5.04 51.10
CA LYS A 190 -10.99 -4.64 50.95
C LYS A 190 -10.24 -5.57 50.00
N TYR A 191 -10.35 -6.89 50.17
CA TYR A 191 -9.68 -7.85 49.30
C TYR A 191 -10.08 -7.70 47.83
N ARG A 192 -11.36 -7.43 47.53
CA ARG A 192 -11.84 -7.13 46.17
C ARG A 192 -11.21 -5.84 45.62
N ALA A 193 -11.08 -4.79 46.42
CA ALA A 193 -10.43 -3.55 46.02
C ALA A 193 -8.92 -3.76 45.74
N ASP A 194 -8.20 -4.41 46.67
CA ASP A 194 -6.77 -4.72 46.53
C ASP A 194 -6.52 -5.57 45.26
N MET A 195 -7.38 -6.57 44.98
CA MET A 195 -7.34 -7.38 43.77
C MET A 195 -7.66 -6.61 42.48
N ALA A 196 -8.63 -5.68 42.52
CA ALA A 196 -8.99 -4.85 41.37
C ALA A 196 -7.84 -3.90 40.99
N VAL A 197 -7.19 -3.29 41.98
CA VAL A 197 -5.98 -2.46 41.78
C VAL A 197 -4.84 -3.28 41.20
N ALA A 198 -4.54 -4.46 41.76
CA ALA A 198 -3.49 -5.35 41.23
C ALA A 198 -3.77 -5.81 39.78
N GLN A 199 -5.03 -6.09 39.45
CA GLN A 199 -5.43 -6.45 38.08
C GLN A 199 -5.33 -5.25 37.13
N ALA A 200 -5.69 -4.04 37.56
CA ALA A 200 -5.54 -2.81 36.80
C ALA A 200 -4.06 -2.50 36.51
N ASP A 201 -3.17 -2.66 37.49
CA ASP A 201 -1.72 -2.44 37.33
C ASP A 201 -1.03 -3.52 36.49
N CYS A 202 -1.54 -4.76 36.48
CA CYS A 202 -1.11 -5.78 35.54
C CYS A 202 -1.53 -5.41 34.10
N LYS A 203 -2.81 -5.05 33.90
CA LYS A 203 -3.33 -4.56 32.61
C LYS A 203 -2.62 -3.29 32.13
N ARG A 204 -2.20 -2.40 33.04
CA ARG A 204 -1.44 -1.17 32.75
C ARG A 204 -0.05 -1.51 32.18
N ARG A 205 0.74 -2.32 32.89
CA ARG A 205 2.08 -2.72 32.45
C ARG A 205 2.07 -3.44 31.11
N LEU A 206 1.15 -4.40 30.91
CA LEU A 206 1.03 -5.12 29.63
C LEU A 206 0.69 -4.19 28.44
N ARG A 207 -0.08 -3.12 28.67
CA ARG A 207 -0.36 -2.09 27.65
C ARG A 207 0.88 -1.22 27.39
N GLU A 208 1.63 -0.87 28.43
CA GLU A 208 2.84 -0.05 28.36
C GLU A 208 3.99 -0.78 27.65
N GLU A 209 4.22 -2.06 27.97
CA GLU A 209 5.12 -2.97 27.26
C GLU A 209 4.78 -3.04 25.75
N LYS A 210 3.49 -3.21 25.42
CA LYS A 210 3.03 -3.24 24.02
C LYS A 210 3.18 -1.89 23.31
N LEU A 211 2.99 -0.77 24.01
CA LEU A 211 3.24 0.57 23.45
C LEU A 211 4.73 0.82 23.22
N ASN A 212 5.60 0.33 24.11
CA ASN A 212 7.04 0.43 23.93
C ASN A 212 7.53 -0.43 22.76
N ALA A 213 7.11 -1.70 22.65
CA ALA A 213 7.42 -2.53 21.49
C ALA A 213 6.97 -1.92 20.14
N LEU A 214 5.84 -1.20 20.12
CA LEU A 214 5.36 -0.47 18.94
C LEU A 214 6.19 0.80 18.64
N ARG A 215 6.68 1.52 19.67
CA ARG A 215 7.66 2.61 19.51
C ARG A 215 9.00 2.07 18.97
N ASP A 216 9.43 0.94 19.54
CA ASP A 216 10.44 -0.02 19.08
C ASP A 216 10.50 -0.12 17.56
N GLU A 217 9.40 -0.64 17.03
CA GLU A 217 9.19 -0.93 15.62
C GLU A 217 9.08 0.34 14.76
N ILE A 218 8.42 1.40 15.24
CA ILE A 218 8.36 2.71 14.55
C ILE A 218 9.77 3.29 14.38
N ASN A 219 10.60 3.24 15.42
CA ASN A 219 11.99 3.69 15.37
C ASN A 219 12.82 2.83 14.39
N ARG A 220 12.65 1.51 14.42
CA ARG A 220 13.31 0.56 13.49
C ARG A 220 12.95 0.85 12.03
N LEU A 221 11.66 1.05 11.73
CA LEU A 221 11.17 1.37 10.39
C LEU A 221 11.63 2.76 9.91
N THR A 222 11.64 3.75 10.80
CA THR A 222 12.15 5.10 10.50
C THR A 222 13.63 5.05 10.11
N ASN A 223 14.45 4.34 10.90
CA ASN A 223 15.87 4.14 10.60
C ASN A 223 16.10 3.43 9.26
N LEU A 224 15.27 2.43 8.91
CA LEU A 224 15.34 1.77 7.61
C LEU A 224 15.04 2.72 6.46
N VAL A 225 13.97 3.52 6.56
CA VAL A 225 13.63 4.54 5.55
C VAL A 225 14.73 5.59 5.40
N GLU A 226 15.44 5.95 6.47
CA GLU A 226 16.60 6.86 6.39
C GLU A 226 17.83 6.21 5.76
N VAL A 227 18.06 4.90 5.96
CA VAL A 227 19.11 4.16 5.23
C VAL A 227 18.76 4.08 3.75
N GLU A 228 17.53 3.71 3.40
CA GLU A 228 17.05 3.62 2.02
C GLU A 228 17.14 4.97 1.29
N LYS A 229 16.72 6.07 1.92
CA LYS A 229 16.90 7.43 1.38
C LYS A 229 18.36 7.75 1.06
N ARG A 230 19.30 7.41 1.97
CA ARG A 230 20.74 7.64 1.76
C ARG A 230 21.30 6.78 0.62
N VAL A 231 20.92 5.50 0.56
CA VAL A 231 21.31 4.60 -0.54
C VAL A 231 20.77 5.11 -1.88
N ASN A 232 19.49 5.51 -1.94
CA ASN A 232 18.88 6.04 -3.15
C ASN A 232 19.59 7.31 -3.65
N VAL A 233 19.92 8.28 -2.76
CA VAL A 233 20.71 9.46 -3.14
C VAL A 233 22.03 9.05 -3.79
N VAL A 234 22.82 8.18 -3.14
CA VAL A 234 24.10 7.68 -3.68
C VAL A 234 23.93 6.96 -5.02
N CYS A 235 22.88 6.15 -5.20
CA CYS A 235 22.57 5.50 -6.47
C CYS A 235 22.21 6.53 -7.56
N THR A 236 21.40 7.55 -7.26
CA THR A 236 21.07 8.59 -8.26
C THR A 236 22.29 9.43 -8.64
N ASP A 237 23.18 9.73 -7.69
CA ASP A 237 24.40 10.51 -7.97
C ASP A 237 25.45 9.70 -8.75
N PHE A 238 25.55 8.38 -8.48
CA PHE A 238 26.32 7.47 -9.31
C PHE A 238 25.80 7.44 -10.75
N LEU A 239 24.48 7.27 -10.95
CA LEU A 239 23.86 7.23 -12.28
C LEU A 239 23.99 8.58 -13.02
N LYS A 240 23.83 9.72 -12.34
CA LYS A 240 24.11 11.05 -12.90
C LYS A 240 25.56 11.15 -13.39
N LYS A 241 26.52 10.73 -12.55
CA LYS A 241 27.95 10.77 -12.90
C LYS A 241 28.27 9.87 -14.09
N GLN A 242 27.75 8.64 -14.12
CA GLN A 242 27.95 7.72 -15.23
C GLN A 242 27.36 8.27 -16.55
N ASN A 243 26.18 8.89 -16.49
CA ASN A 243 25.55 9.53 -17.65
C ASN A 243 26.37 10.74 -18.15
N LEU A 244 26.89 11.57 -17.24
CA LEU A 244 27.80 12.67 -17.60
C LEU A 244 29.07 12.15 -18.30
N THR A 245 29.74 11.12 -17.77
CA THR A 245 30.93 10.55 -18.42
C THR A 245 30.61 9.96 -19.81
N LEU A 246 29.48 9.25 -19.97
CA LEU A 246 29.05 8.76 -21.29
C LEU A 246 28.71 9.90 -22.27
N MET A 247 28.18 11.03 -21.78
CA MET A 247 27.93 12.22 -22.59
C MET A 247 29.24 12.94 -22.98
N GLU A 248 30.21 13.02 -22.08
CA GLU A 248 31.56 13.53 -22.36
C GLU A 248 32.28 12.66 -23.41
N GLU A 249 32.21 11.33 -23.28
CA GLU A 249 32.72 10.37 -24.26
C GLU A 249 32.04 10.52 -25.63
N ALA A 250 30.71 10.63 -25.66
CA ALA A 250 29.95 10.83 -26.90
C ALA A 250 30.31 12.15 -27.61
N ILE A 251 30.48 13.24 -26.86
CA ILE A 251 30.94 14.53 -27.41
C ILE A 251 32.38 14.43 -27.92
N SER A 252 33.27 13.74 -27.21
CA SER A 252 34.65 13.51 -27.64
C SER A 252 34.72 12.69 -28.93
N LEU A 253 33.87 11.67 -29.08
CA LEU A 253 33.80 10.85 -30.30
C LEU A 253 33.18 11.63 -31.47
N ALA A 254 32.13 12.41 -31.24
CA ALA A 254 31.50 13.25 -32.26
C ALA A 254 32.47 14.32 -32.79
N THR A 255 33.12 15.07 -31.90
CA THR A 255 34.13 16.07 -32.29
C THR A 255 35.38 15.45 -32.91
N GLY A 256 35.79 14.25 -32.48
CA GLY A 256 36.84 13.47 -33.17
C GLY A 256 36.44 13.17 -34.63
N HIS A 257 35.23 12.66 -34.84
CA HIS A 257 34.71 12.36 -36.18
C HIS A 257 34.56 13.61 -37.06
N GLU A 258 34.09 14.73 -36.52
CA GLU A 258 34.02 16.02 -37.24
C GLU A 258 35.40 16.49 -37.70
N ASN A 259 36.43 16.37 -36.85
CA ASN A 259 37.81 16.70 -37.22
C ASN A 259 38.37 15.78 -38.32
N ASP A 260 38.10 14.46 -38.25
CA ASP A 260 38.50 13.51 -39.29
C ASP A 260 37.82 13.80 -40.64
N VAL A 261 36.53 14.13 -40.63
CA VAL A 261 35.77 14.53 -41.84
C VAL A 261 36.35 15.81 -42.44
N LEU A 262 36.59 16.85 -41.62
CA LEU A 262 37.21 18.10 -42.08
C LEU A 262 38.62 17.88 -42.66
N TYR A 263 39.42 17.00 -42.04
CA TYR A 263 40.74 16.63 -42.54
C TYR A 263 40.68 15.91 -43.89
N MET A 264 39.74 14.96 -44.05
CA MET A 264 39.51 14.26 -45.31
C MET A 264 39.00 15.19 -46.42
N ASP A 265 38.09 16.12 -46.12
CA ASP A 265 37.62 17.12 -47.08
C ASP A 265 38.74 18.07 -47.53
N VAL A 266 39.61 18.52 -46.61
CA VAL A 266 40.81 19.30 -46.95
C VAL A 266 41.75 18.50 -47.87
N MET A 267 41.94 17.20 -47.61
CA MET A 267 42.74 16.33 -48.47
C MET A 267 42.12 16.13 -49.86
N LEU A 268 40.81 15.89 -49.93
CA LEU A 268 40.06 15.74 -51.18
C LEU A 268 40.08 17.02 -52.02
N ASN A 269 39.93 18.19 -51.38
CA ASN A 269 40.03 19.48 -52.06
C ASN A 269 41.45 19.71 -52.60
N LYS A 270 42.49 19.43 -51.80
CA LYS A 270 43.89 19.50 -52.29
C LYS A 270 44.14 18.59 -53.50
N LEU A 271 43.57 17.37 -53.52
CA LEU A 271 43.67 16.46 -54.67
C LEU A 271 42.87 16.97 -55.89
N ARG A 272 41.71 17.60 -55.68
CA ARG A 272 40.96 18.29 -56.75
C ARG A 272 41.77 19.44 -57.34
N ASP A 273 42.38 20.28 -56.51
CA ASP A 273 43.20 21.41 -56.94
C ASP A 273 44.43 20.94 -57.73
N GLN A 274 45.11 19.88 -57.27
CA GLN A 274 46.20 19.24 -57.99
C GLN A 274 45.76 18.72 -59.36
N LYS A 275 44.64 17.96 -59.44
CA LYS A 275 44.08 17.50 -60.72
C LYS A 275 43.79 18.69 -61.65
N ILE A 276 43.18 19.75 -61.14
CA ILE A 276 42.82 20.94 -61.92
C ILE A 276 44.09 21.63 -62.47
N GLU A 277 45.18 21.69 -61.69
CA GLU A 277 46.44 22.28 -62.14
C GLU A 277 47.18 21.40 -63.16
N GLU A 278 47.17 20.08 -62.98
CA GLU A 278 47.68 19.11 -63.95
C GLU A 278 46.89 19.16 -65.27
N GLU A 279 45.57 19.31 -65.20
CA GLU A 279 44.67 19.42 -66.36
C GLU A 279 44.87 20.73 -67.14
N LYS A 280 45.11 21.86 -66.44
CA LYS A 280 45.58 23.11 -67.08
C LYS A 280 46.95 22.92 -67.75
N SER A 281 47.92 22.35 -67.04
CA SER A 281 49.28 22.15 -67.54
C SER A 281 49.29 21.28 -68.81
N LEU A 282 48.51 20.20 -68.82
CA LEU A 282 48.33 19.34 -69.99
C LEU A 282 47.64 20.10 -71.15
N SER A 283 46.61 20.90 -70.85
CA SER A 283 45.93 21.78 -71.82
C SER A 283 46.83 22.90 -72.38
N GLU A 284 47.87 23.33 -71.65
CA GLU A 284 48.91 24.24 -72.15
C GLU A 284 49.99 23.54 -72.97
N LEU A 285 50.30 22.27 -72.69
CA LEU A 285 51.29 21.49 -73.44
C LEU A 285 50.74 20.99 -74.78
N GLU A 286 49.47 20.57 -74.83
CA GLU A 286 48.82 20.08 -76.06
C GLU A 286 48.99 21.02 -77.27
N PRO A 287 48.63 22.33 -77.21
CA PRO A 287 48.81 23.23 -78.36
C PRO A 287 50.29 23.47 -78.71
N ARG A 288 51.22 23.37 -77.75
CA ARG A 288 52.66 23.46 -78.01
C ARG A 288 53.14 22.24 -78.81
N TYR A 289 52.76 21.04 -78.36
CA TYR A 289 53.06 19.77 -79.04
C TYR A 289 52.42 19.71 -80.44
N MET A 290 51.16 20.12 -80.58
CA MET A 290 50.47 20.16 -81.87
C MET A 290 51.11 21.18 -82.83
N ALA A 291 51.55 22.34 -82.33
CA ALA A 291 52.31 23.30 -83.12
C ALA A 291 53.68 22.74 -83.56
N GLU A 292 54.41 22.08 -82.67
CA GLU A 292 55.71 21.44 -82.99
C GLU A 292 55.55 20.30 -84.01
N MET A 293 54.58 19.42 -83.82
CA MET A 293 54.24 18.38 -84.81
C MET A 293 53.83 18.98 -86.16
N SER A 294 53.11 20.10 -86.18
CA SER A 294 52.77 20.79 -87.43
C SER A 294 54.01 21.35 -88.16
N LYS A 295 55.00 21.86 -87.42
CA LYS A 295 56.31 22.28 -87.98
C LYS A 295 57.07 21.09 -88.55
N ILE A 296 57.18 19.99 -87.82
CA ILE A 296 57.86 18.77 -88.27
C ILE A 296 57.20 18.21 -89.54
N ILE A 297 55.87 18.29 -89.66
CA ILE A 297 55.13 17.89 -90.87
C ILE A 297 55.43 18.86 -92.04
N ALA A 298 55.44 20.17 -91.78
CA ALA A 298 55.77 21.19 -92.79
C ALA A 298 57.22 21.05 -93.29
N GLU A 299 58.18 20.87 -92.39
CA GLU A 299 59.59 20.64 -92.70
C GLU A 299 59.80 19.35 -93.49
N LYS A 300 59.20 18.22 -93.08
CA LYS A 300 59.26 16.97 -93.85
C LYS A 300 58.69 17.14 -95.26
N LYS A 301 57.57 17.85 -95.39
CA LYS A 301 56.93 18.14 -96.68
C LYS A 301 57.78 19.04 -97.57
N GLU A 302 58.48 20.02 -96.98
CA GLU A 302 59.39 20.91 -97.72
C GLU A 302 60.71 20.21 -98.10
N ILE A 303 61.26 19.36 -97.23
CA ILE A 303 62.38 18.46 -97.55
C ILE A 303 62.01 17.50 -98.69
N GLU A 304 60.79 16.96 -98.69
CA GLU A 304 60.27 16.13 -99.79
C GLU A 304 60.10 16.94 -101.08
N ARG A 305 59.63 18.19 -100.98
CA ARG A 305 59.54 19.13 -102.10
C ARG A 305 60.91 19.44 -102.70
N GLN A 306 61.91 19.73 -101.87
CA GLN A 306 63.30 19.97 -102.28
C GLN A 306 63.93 18.72 -102.91
N LYS A 307 63.66 17.52 -102.37
CA LYS A 307 64.06 16.25 -102.99
C LYS A 307 63.44 16.07 -104.38
N THR A 308 62.14 16.34 -104.55
CA THR A 308 61.50 16.25 -105.88
C THR A 308 62.04 17.29 -106.87
N MET A 309 62.27 18.53 -106.44
CA MET A 309 62.93 19.58 -107.23
C MET A 309 64.32 19.12 -107.69
N SER A 310 65.15 18.63 -106.77
CA SER A 310 66.51 18.15 -107.04
C SER A 310 66.54 16.95 -108.00
N ILE A 311 65.59 16.01 -107.86
CA ILE A 311 65.44 14.87 -108.79
C ILE A 311 65.05 15.34 -110.20
N ASP A 312 64.15 16.32 -110.32
CA ASP A 312 63.75 16.86 -111.63
C ASP A 312 64.80 17.80 -112.24
N GLU A 313 65.64 18.44 -111.44
CA GLU A 313 66.85 19.14 -111.90
C GLU A 313 67.92 18.17 -112.39
N LEU A 314 68.16 17.07 -111.68
CA LEU A 314 69.06 16.01 -112.12
C LEU A 314 68.59 15.41 -113.46
N ARG A 315 67.29 15.15 -113.62
CA ARG A 315 66.68 14.70 -114.90
C ARG A 315 66.83 15.72 -116.03
N LYS A 316 66.72 17.04 -115.74
CA LYS A 316 67.03 18.10 -116.73
C LYS A 316 68.51 18.04 -117.13
N PHE A 317 69.42 17.84 -116.19
CA PHE A 317 70.86 17.73 -116.45
C PHE A 317 71.19 16.46 -117.25
N GLU A 318 70.61 15.31 -116.92
CA GLU A 318 70.73 14.06 -117.68
C GLU A 318 70.22 14.21 -119.12
N THR A 319 69.05 14.82 -119.31
CA THR A 319 68.47 15.00 -120.65
C THR A 319 69.25 16.02 -121.49
N GLN A 320 69.76 17.10 -120.89
CA GLN A 320 70.71 18.02 -121.54
C GLN A 320 72.02 17.30 -121.91
N THR A 321 72.58 16.49 -121.01
CA THR A 321 73.80 15.70 -121.24
C THR A 321 73.59 14.69 -122.37
N MET A 322 72.45 14.00 -122.41
CA MET A 322 72.09 13.07 -123.50
C MET A 322 71.86 13.79 -124.83
N ALA A 323 71.31 15.01 -124.81
CA ALA A 323 71.22 15.86 -126.00
C ALA A 323 72.63 16.26 -126.50
N ALA A 324 73.52 16.69 -125.60
CA ALA A 324 74.91 17.04 -125.93
C ALA A 324 75.68 15.83 -126.49
N ILE A 325 75.54 14.64 -125.91
CA ILE A 325 76.12 13.38 -126.41
C ILE A 325 75.58 13.04 -127.81
N ARG A 326 74.28 13.22 -128.06
CA ARG A 326 73.69 13.02 -129.40
C ARG A 326 74.25 14.03 -130.42
N ILE A 327 74.35 15.30 -130.06
CA ILE A 327 74.93 16.35 -130.92
C ILE A 327 76.41 16.03 -131.24
N GLN A 328 77.21 15.66 -130.23
CA GLN A 328 78.61 15.25 -130.42
C GLN A 328 78.73 14.00 -131.29
N ARG A 329 77.87 12.98 -131.12
CA ARG A 329 77.85 11.77 -131.96
C ARG A 329 77.50 12.10 -133.41
N ILE A 330 76.51 12.96 -133.64
CA ILE A 330 76.13 13.43 -134.98
C ILE A 330 77.27 14.23 -135.62
N TRP A 331 77.93 15.12 -134.86
CA TRP A 331 79.04 15.93 -135.34
C TRP A 331 80.29 15.10 -135.68
N ARG A 332 80.68 14.14 -134.83
CA ARG A 332 81.76 13.18 -135.14
C ARG A 332 81.43 12.39 -136.41
N GLY A 333 80.23 11.83 -136.49
CA GLY A 333 79.77 11.13 -137.69
C GLY A 333 79.66 12.02 -138.94
N HIS A 334 79.48 13.32 -138.80
CA HIS A 334 79.56 14.29 -139.90
C HIS A 334 81.02 14.51 -140.34
N MET A 335 81.94 14.73 -139.40
CA MET A 335 83.38 14.87 -139.65
C MET A 335 83.97 13.63 -140.33
N ASP A 336 83.59 12.42 -139.90
CA ASP A 336 84.13 11.20 -140.50
C ASP A 336 83.56 10.94 -141.91
N ARG A 337 82.29 11.31 -142.16
CA ARG A 337 81.74 11.34 -143.53
C ARG A 337 82.41 12.40 -144.41
N ALA A 338 82.79 13.55 -143.85
CA ALA A 338 83.53 14.58 -144.58
C ALA A 338 84.94 14.09 -144.97
N LYS A 339 85.67 13.45 -144.05
CA LYS A 339 86.98 12.79 -144.32
C LYS A 339 86.85 11.72 -145.41
N HIS A 340 85.91 10.78 -145.25
CA HIS A 340 85.71 9.70 -146.22
C HIS A 340 85.37 10.23 -147.63
N THR A 341 84.62 11.33 -147.71
CA THR A 341 84.33 12.03 -148.99
C THR A 341 85.58 12.66 -149.61
N GLN A 342 86.55 13.14 -148.82
CA GLN A 342 87.84 13.62 -149.34
C GLN A 342 88.72 12.47 -149.83
N GLU A 343 88.74 11.33 -149.14
CA GLU A 343 89.51 10.15 -149.53
C GLU A 343 89.01 9.53 -150.84
N LEU A 344 87.68 9.42 -151.02
CA LEU A 344 87.08 8.98 -152.29
C LEU A 344 87.51 9.88 -153.46
N LYS A 345 87.60 11.21 -153.25
CA LYS A 345 88.11 12.17 -154.25
C LYS A 345 89.60 11.97 -154.55
N LYS A 346 90.42 11.60 -153.57
CA LYS A 346 91.86 11.28 -153.76
C LYS A 346 92.04 9.96 -154.53
N ILE A 347 91.26 8.93 -154.20
CA ILE A 347 91.26 7.62 -154.89
C ILE A 347 90.80 7.76 -156.35
N ALA A 348 89.80 8.59 -156.62
CA ALA A 348 89.29 8.85 -157.97
C ALA A 348 90.34 9.48 -158.91
N LYS A 349 91.21 10.38 -158.41
CA LYS A 349 92.29 10.96 -159.23
C LYS A 349 93.35 9.91 -159.61
N LYS A 350 93.91 9.16 -158.65
CA LYS A 350 94.97 8.17 -158.91
C LYS A 350 94.52 7.01 -159.83
N ARG A 351 93.23 6.73 -159.93
CA ARG A 351 92.69 5.70 -160.84
C ARG A 351 92.63 6.09 -162.33
N LYS A 352 92.96 7.33 -162.70
CA LYS A 352 92.88 7.79 -164.11
C LYS A 352 94.19 7.65 -164.91
N GLU A 353 95.35 7.60 -164.25
CA GLU A 353 96.67 7.58 -164.92
C GLU A 353 97.16 6.16 -165.27
N LEU A 354 96.80 5.15 -164.45
CA LEU A 354 97.32 3.77 -164.59
C LEU A 354 96.45 2.83 -165.44
N ARG A 355 95.49 3.35 -166.22
CA ARG A 355 94.51 2.53 -166.98
C ARG A 355 94.75 2.44 -168.50
N ASN A 356 96.00 2.62 -168.94
CA ASN A 356 96.40 2.57 -170.36
C ASN A 356 97.23 1.33 -170.77
N LYS A 357 97.32 0.29 -169.92
CA LYS A 357 97.88 -1.03 -170.30
C LYS A 357 97.01 -2.18 -169.74
N SER A 358 96.73 -3.18 -170.59
CA SER A 358 96.05 -4.48 -170.32
C SER A 358 94.67 -4.42 -169.64
N LYS A 359 93.55 -4.83 -170.29
CA LYS A 359 93.12 -6.18 -170.75
C LYS A 359 92.70 -7.15 -169.62
N LYS A 360 91.52 -7.79 -169.81
CA LYS A 360 90.84 -8.79 -168.95
C LYS A 360 90.37 -8.23 -167.58
N GLU A 361 89.29 -8.71 -166.94
CA GLU A 361 88.28 -9.73 -167.32
C GLU A 361 86.85 -9.33 -166.82
N LYS A 362 85.87 -10.24 -166.86
CA LYS A 362 84.45 -10.05 -166.45
C LYS A 362 84.30 -9.87 -164.91
N LYS A 363 83.31 -9.15 -164.33
CA LYS A 363 81.82 -9.29 -164.35
C LYS A 363 81.37 -10.65 -163.74
N GLU A 364 80.41 -10.78 -162.80
CA GLU A 364 79.44 -9.85 -162.16
C GLU A 364 79.51 -9.98 -160.59
N LYS A 365 78.49 -9.94 -159.68
CA LYS A 365 77.02 -9.79 -159.75
C LYS A 365 76.33 -9.06 -158.54
N GLN A 366 75.80 -9.76 -157.54
CA GLN A 366 74.80 -9.33 -156.52
C GLN A 366 75.01 -10.11 -155.19
N GLY A 367 74.43 -9.80 -154.02
CA GLY A 367 73.46 -8.78 -153.59
C GLY A 367 72.42 -9.35 -152.57
N LYS A 368 71.56 -8.50 -151.95
CA LYS A 368 70.38 -8.88 -151.08
C LYS A 368 70.74 -9.53 -149.71
N GLU A 369 69.90 -9.57 -148.65
CA GLU A 369 68.63 -8.86 -148.33
C GLU A 369 68.31 -8.73 -146.81
N ASP A 370 67.56 -7.68 -146.47
CA ASP A 370 66.47 -7.51 -145.49
C ASP A 370 66.32 -8.27 -144.14
N GLY A 371 65.98 -7.46 -143.12
CA GLY A 371 64.90 -7.76 -142.15
C GLY A 371 65.30 -8.36 -140.78
N LYS A 372 64.40 -8.42 -139.77
CA LYS A 372 63.08 -7.75 -139.54
C LYS A 372 62.61 -8.03 -138.09
N LYS A 373 61.66 -7.22 -137.56
CA LYS A 373 60.71 -7.58 -136.46
C LYS A 373 61.32 -7.84 -135.05
N ASP A 374 60.58 -7.88 -133.92
CA ASP A 374 59.21 -7.36 -133.60
C ASP A 374 59.03 -7.07 -132.08
N GLY A 375 58.00 -6.28 -131.74
CA GLY A 375 57.27 -6.34 -130.45
C GLY A 375 57.96 -5.85 -129.14
N GLY A 376 57.23 -5.57 -128.05
CA GLY A 376 55.76 -5.51 -127.95
C GLY A 376 55.16 -5.10 -126.57
N LYS A 377 54.39 -3.99 -126.56
CA LYS A 377 53.17 -3.68 -125.76
C LYS A 377 52.82 -4.45 -124.45
N LYS A 378 52.58 -3.69 -123.37
CA LYS A 378 51.31 -3.49 -122.61
C LYS A 378 51.56 -2.39 -121.54
N LYS A 379 50.72 -1.37 -121.29
CA LYS A 379 49.30 -1.27 -120.83
C LYS A 379 49.07 -1.79 -119.40
N ALA A 380 48.26 -1.19 -118.51
CA ALA A 380 47.63 0.16 -118.40
C ALA A 380 46.73 0.20 -117.13
N LYS A 381 46.15 1.39 -116.79
CA LYS A 381 44.92 1.59 -115.96
C LYS A 381 45.06 1.35 -114.43
N LYS A 382 44.24 1.95 -113.55
CA LYS A 382 43.24 3.06 -113.67
C LYS A 382 43.08 3.78 -112.31
N LYS A 383 42.61 5.04 -112.34
CA LYS A 383 42.00 5.77 -111.21
C LYS A 383 40.99 4.92 -110.41
N LYS A 384 40.86 5.21 -109.11
CA LYS A 384 39.70 6.01 -108.68
C LYS A 384 40.21 7.28 -108.01
#